data_AF-A0A535XXG6-F1
#
_entry.id   AF-A0A535XXG6-F1
#
_cell.length_a   1.000
_cell.length_b   1.000
_cell.length_c   1.000
_cell.angle_alpha   90.00
_cell.angle_beta   90.00
_cell.angle_gamma   90.00
#
_symmetry.space_group_name_H-M   'P 1'
#
loop_
_entity.id
_entity.type
_entity.pdbx_description
1 polymer ?
#
loop_
_entity_poly.entity_id
_entity_poly.type
_entity_poly.pdbx_seq_one_letter_code
_entity_poly.pdbx_strand_id
1 'polypeptide(L)'
;MDRETVLVGIDAGTTKVTTLIGEVARSGDVNIIGYGIGPSAGMKKGMVANIDQTVNSIATSIEKAERLSGYKISSAFVGVGGSHITSQNSRGVVAVSGHKREVSREDVGRATDAAKAVQVPSNRELLHVIPRGFIVDGQDGIKDPLGMSAVRLEVETHIVAGAATSVQNLSKCITQANVQIDELVINSIAAAEAVLTETEKDLGVLVADIGGGTTDIAIFADGAIYHSAVLPVGGINVTNDVAIGLRTSLDLAEEIKIRHGTANLAEVQPEELLNVAVLGEEDGQTIQRKRLSEVIEARMGEIYQLIHEEVKRSGHGGMLPAGAVLTGGGARLSGAAELAREVLQMPVRIGAPQGVGGLMDQLGNPAFATPIGLLVWGANHLGAEPIGFTPTPSLAGGVGRVVDWVRGLFPG
;
A
#
# COMPACT_ATOMS: atom_id res chain seq x y z
N MET A 1 -29.77 -14.52 13.23
CA MET A 1 -28.61 -13.64 13.53
C MET A 1 -27.74 -13.74 12.32
N ASP A 2 -27.91 -12.76 11.45
CA ASP A 2 -27.33 -12.76 10.11
C ASP A 2 -25.85 -12.42 10.23
N ARG A 3 -24.98 -13.23 9.62
CA ARG A 3 -23.54 -13.16 9.82
C ARG A 3 -22.97 -11.97 9.03
N GLU A 4 -22.49 -10.96 9.73
CA GLU A 4 -21.62 -9.93 9.17
C GLU A 4 -20.29 -10.56 8.72
N THR A 5 -19.72 -10.06 7.61
CA THR A 5 -18.46 -10.58 7.08
C THR A 5 -17.31 -9.92 7.81
N VAL A 6 -16.42 -10.74 8.39
CA VAL A 6 -15.23 -10.26 9.09
C VAL A 6 -14.03 -10.32 8.16
N LEU A 7 -13.32 -9.21 8.05
CA LEU A 7 -12.11 -9.05 7.27
C LEU A 7 -10.92 -8.74 8.18
N VAL A 8 -9.73 -9.18 7.75
CA VAL A 8 -8.48 -8.92 8.47
C VAL A 8 -7.49 -8.32 7.50
N GLY A 9 -6.86 -7.21 7.90
CA GLY A 9 -5.75 -6.59 7.19
C GLY A 9 -4.47 -6.69 7.99
N ILE A 10 -3.37 -7.15 7.38
CA ILE A 10 -2.04 -7.20 8.01
C ILE A 10 -1.06 -6.38 7.17
N ASP A 11 -0.53 -5.31 7.76
CA ASP A 11 0.56 -4.51 7.20
C ASP A 11 1.84 -4.77 8.00
N ALA A 12 2.79 -5.47 7.37
CA ALA A 12 4.11 -5.75 7.92
C ALA A 12 5.13 -4.68 7.51
N GLY A 13 5.02 -3.50 8.14
CA GLY A 13 5.91 -2.37 7.89
C GLY A 13 7.34 -2.57 8.43
N THR A 14 8.25 -1.68 8.02
CA THR A 14 9.65 -1.69 8.50
C THR A 14 9.78 -1.28 9.97
N THR A 15 8.92 -0.38 10.47
CA THR A 15 8.98 0.14 11.85
C THR A 15 7.95 -0.49 12.77
N LYS A 16 6.79 -0.87 12.23
CA LYS A 16 5.68 -1.47 12.98
C LYS A 16 4.97 -2.52 12.13
N VAL A 17 4.37 -3.50 12.79
CA VAL A 17 3.36 -4.38 12.20
C VAL A 17 2.01 -3.98 12.74
N THR A 18 1.02 -3.85 11.84
CA THR A 18 -0.36 -3.50 12.18
C THR A 18 -1.29 -4.59 11.68
N THR A 19 -2.09 -5.15 12.58
CA THR A 19 -3.19 -6.05 12.24
C THR A 19 -4.50 -5.36 12.59
N LEU A 20 -5.43 -5.26 11.65
CA LEU A 20 -6.78 -4.74 11.87
C LEU A 20 -7.81 -5.82 11.59
N ILE A 21 -8.89 -5.81 12.36
CA ILE A 21 -10.06 -6.65 12.17
C ILE A 21 -11.24 -5.71 11.94
N GLY A 22 -11.87 -5.86 10.78
CA GLY A 22 -13.01 -5.07 10.34
C GLY A 22 -14.24 -5.94 10.14
N GLU A 23 -15.39 -5.36 10.40
CA GLU A 23 -16.69 -5.93 10.10
C GLU A 23 -17.31 -5.16 8.93
N VAL A 24 -17.74 -5.89 7.90
CA VAL A 24 -18.37 -5.31 6.72
C VAL A 24 -19.88 -5.46 6.84
N ALA A 25 -20.55 -4.32 6.97
CA ALA A 25 -22.00 -4.26 6.98
C ALA A 25 -22.56 -4.57 5.58
N ARG A 26 -23.85 -4.93 5.50
CA ARG A 26 -24.52 -5.18 4.20
C ARG A 26 -24.54 -3.96 3.27
N SER A 27 -24.41 -2.75 3.82
CA SER A 27 -24.27 -1.52 3.05
C SER A 27 -22.91 -1.40 2.34
N GLY A 28 -21.93 -2.26 2.69
CA GLY A 28 -20.54 -2.14 2.27
C GLY A 28 -19.67 -1.35 3.25
N ASP A 29 -20.28 -0.72 4.26
CA ASP A 29 -19.53 0.06 5.25
C ASP A 29 -18.63 -0.83 6.10
N VAL A 30 -17.37 -0.42 6.25
CA VAL A 30 -16.37 -1.11 7.07
C VAL A 30 -16.32 -0.48 8.46
N ASN A 31 -16.45 -1.29 9.51
CA ASN A 31 -16.28 -0.88 10.90
C ASN A 31 -15.11 -1.63 11.53
N ILE A 32 -14.13 -0.90 12.08
CA ILE A 32 -12.98 -1.53 12.75
C ILE A 32 -13.40 -1.95 14.16
N ILE A 33 -13.31 -3.25 14.43
CA ILE A 33 -13.70 -3.87 15.71
C ILE A 33 -12.49 -4.34 16.54
N GLY A 34 -11.30 -4.40 15.94
CA GLY A 34 -10.07 -4.75 16.64
C GLY A 34 -8.82 -4.27 15.93
N TYR A 35 -7.77 -4.01 16.70
CA TYR A 35 -6.46 -3.71 16.17
C TYR A 35 -5.37 -4.28 17.06
N GLY A 36 -4.22 -4.55 16.46
CA GLY A 36 -3.01 -4.95 17.15
C GLY A 36 -1.81 -4.32 16.48
N ILE A 37 -1.05 -3.55 17.26
CA ILE A 37 0.12 -2.82 16.79
C ILE A 37 1.33 -3.27 17.60
N GLY A 38 2.42 -3.59 16.92
CA GLY A 38 3.68 -3.97 17.54
C GLY A 38 4.87 -3.36 16.81
N PRO A 39 6.01 -3.16 17.51
CA PRO A 39 7.26 -2.83 16.82
C PRO A 39 7.61 -3.94 15.84
N SER A 40 8.16 -3.57 14.69
CA SER A 40 8.61 -4.52 13.68
C SER A 40 10.09 -4.82 13.89
N ALA A 41 10.42 -6.11 13.96
CA ALA A 41 11.78 -6.60 13.88
C ALA A 41 11.90 -7.56 12.70
N GLY A 42 13.05 -7.57 12.03
CA GLY A 42 13.30 -8.45 10.89
C GLY A 42 12.82 -7.92 9.54
N MET A 43 12.18 -6.74 9.47
CA MET A 43 11.87 -6.04 8.23
C MET A 43 12.89 -4.95 7.93
N LYS A 44 13.26 -4.78 6.66
CA LYS A 44 14.15 -3.70 6.19
C LYS A 44 13.73 -3.23 4.81
N LYS A 45 13.39 -1.93 4.69
CA LYS A 45 12.97 -1.30 3.42
C LYS A 45 11.85 -2.08 2.71
N GLY A 46 10.85 -2.49 3.48
CA GLY A 46 9.69 -3.25 3.00
C GLY A 46 9.95 -4.72 2.70
N MET A 47 11.15 -5.25 2.98
CA MET A 47 11.50 -6.65 2.74
C MET A 47 11.86 -7.40 4.02
N VAL A 48 11.60 -8.71 4.04
CA VAL A 48 12.00 -9.58 5.15
C VAL A 48 13.51 -9.79 5.14
N ALA A 49 14.18 -9.28 6.16
CA ALA A 49 15.60 -9.48 6.45
C ALA A 49 15.85 -10.64 7.44
N ASN A 50 14.89 -10.93 8.33
CA ASN A 50 14.95 -12.05 9.26
C ASN A 50 13.55 -12.68 9.43
N ILE A 51 13.41 -13.95 9.06
CA ILE A 51 12.11 -14.67 9.08
C ILE A 51 11.56 -14.75 10.51
N ASP A 52 12.34 -15.24 11.47
CA ASP A 52 11.86 -15.55 12.82
C ASP A 52 11.43 -14.28 13.57
N GLN A 53 12.21 -13.20 13.45
CA GLN A 53 11.85 -11.90 14.04
C GLN A 53 10.57 -11.33 13.43
N THR A 54 10.39 -11.50 12.12
CA THR A 54 9.20 -11.02 11.40
C THR A 54 7.96 -11.82 11.80
N VAL A 55 8.08 -13.15 11.89
CA VAL A 55 7.01 -14.04 12.38
C VAL A 55 6.57 -13.64 13.78
N ASN A 56 7.52 -13.42 14.70
CA ASN A 56 7.22 -13.00 16.07
C ASN A 56 6.53 -11.62 16.12
N SER A 57 6.96 -10.68 15.28
CA SER A 57 6.34 -9.34 15.19
C SER A 57 4.89 -9.43 14.70
N ILE A 58 4.64 -10.25 13.67
CA ILE A 58 3.30 -10.51 13.11
C ILE A 58 2.41 -11.23 14.13
N ALA A 59 2.91 -12.28 14.78
CA ALA A 59 2.18 -13.01 15.80
C ALA A 59 1.77 -12.10 16.97
N THR A 60 2.65 -11.19 17.37
CA THR A 60 2.38 -10.20 18.43
C THR A 60 1.26 -9.22 18.04
N SER A 61 1.23 -8.72 16.80
CA SER A 61 0.12 -7.87 16.35
C SER A 61 -1.19 -8.65 16.24
N ILE A 62 -1.15 -9.89 15.75
CA ILE A 62 -2.33 -10.77 15.67
C ILE A 62 -2.92 -10.97 17.07
N GLU A 63 -2.12 -11.39 18.05
CA GLU A 63 -2.59 -11.68 19.41
C GLU A 63 -3.29 -10.46 20.04
N LYS A 64 -2.74 -9.25 19.84
CA LYS A 64 -3.36 -8.01 20.33
C LYS A 64 -4.71 -7.73 19.65
N ALA A 65 -4.81 -7.93 18.34
CA ALA A 65 -6.04 -7.72 17.59
C ALA A 65 -7.13 -8.73 17.98
N GLU A 66 -6.77 -10.00 18.12
CA GLU A 66 -7.68 -11.06 18.58
C GLU A 66 -8.17 -10.80 20.00
N ARG A 67 -7.29 -10.36 20.90
CA ARG A 67 -7.64 -10.03 22.28
C ARG A 67 -8.63 -8.87 22.37
N LEU A 68 -8.45 -7.84 21.54
CA LEU A 68 -9.32 -6.65 21.56
C LEU A 68 -10.70 -6.94 20.97
N SER A 69 -10.76 -7.70 19.87
CA SER A 69 -12.00 -8.00 19.16
C SER A 69 -12.77 -9.21 19.70
N GLY A 70 -12.06 -10.16 20.32
CA GLY A 70 -12.60 -11.49 20.65
C GLY A 70 -12.67 -12.46 19.45
N TYR A 71 -12.22 -12.06 18.26
CA TYR A 71 -12.21 -12.89 17.06
C TYR A 71 -10.89 -13.65 16.92
N LYS A 72 -10.95 -14.87 16.37
CA LYS A 72 -9.77 -15.62 15.94
C LYS A 72 -9.48 -15.32 14.48
N ILE A 73 -8.26 -14.91 14.16
CA ILE A 73 -7.81 -14.63 12.80
C ILE A 73 -7.42 -15.96 12.14
N SER A 74 -8.04 -16.27 11.00
CA SER A 74 -7.70 -17.44 10.17
C SER A 74 -7.05 -17.07 8.85
N SER A 75 -7.50 -15.97 8.24
CA SER A 75 -7.01 -15.46 6.97
C SER A 75 -6.95 -13.93 6.99
N ALA A 76 -6.17 -13.34 6.09
CA ALA A 76 -6.03 -11.89 5.98
C ALA A 76 -5.65 -11.44 4.56
N PHE A 77 -6.04 -10.20 4.25
CA PHE A 77 -5.42 -9.38 3.20
C PHE A 77 -4.09 -8.85 3.74
N VAL A 78 -3.01 -9.03 2.98
CA VAL A 78 -1.66 -8.70 3.44
C VAL A 78 -1.05 -7.64 2.54
N GLY A 79 -0.57 -6.56 3.15
CA GLY A 79 0.18 -5.50 2.48
C GLY A 79 1.55 -6.00 2.01
N VAL A 80 1.88 -5.76 0.75
CA VAL A 80 3.20 -6.00 0.18
C VAL A 80 3.81 -4.69 -0.34
N GLY A 81 5.01 -4.38 0.13
CA GLY A 81 5.77 -3.21 -0.30
C GLY A 81 7.19 -3.59 -0.70
N GLY A 82 8.09 -2.61 -0.65
CA GLY A 82 9.52 -2.80 -0.89
C GLY A 82 9.96 -2.52 -2.33
N SER A 83 11.23 -2.16 -2.49
CA SER A 83 11.80 -1.70 -3.76
C SER A 83 11.90 -2.76 -4.86
N HIS A 84 11.47 -4.00 -4.61
CA HIS A 84 11.37 -5.05 -5.62
C HIS A 84 10.09 -4.97 -6.45
N ILE A 85 9.09 -4.22 -5.97
CA ILE A 85 7.84 -4.00 -6.68
C ILE A 85 8.12 -3.17 -7.93
N THR A 86 7.65 -3.64 -9.07
CA THR A 86 7.69 -2.92 -10.34
C THR A 86 6.33 -2.96 -10.99
N SER A 87 6.01 -1.92 -11.74
CA SER A 87 4.80 -1.88 -12.54
C SER A 87 5.08 -1.57 -14.00
N GLN A 88 4.16 -1.98 -14.85
CA GLN A 88 4.15 -1.63 -16.27
C GLN A 88 2.72 -1.64 -16.79
N ASN A 89 2.45 -0.86 -17.84
CA ASN A 89 1.16 -0.89 -18.51
C ASN A 89 1.22 -1.83 -19.71
N SER A 90 0.15 -2.59 -19.94
CA SER A 90 0.02 -3.53 -21.05
C SER A 90 -1.34 -3.37 -21.72
N ARG A 91 -1.42 -3.77 -22.99
CA ARG A 91 -2.66 -3.73 -23.76
C ARG A 91 -3.01 -5.11 -24.28
N GLY A 92 -4.22 -5.55 -23.96
CA GLY A 92 -4.79 -6.78 -24.51
C GLY A 92 -5.78 -6.45 -25.61
N VAL A 93 -5.82 -7.24 -26.67
CA VAL A 93 -6.71 -7.04 -27.82
C VAL A 93 -7.36 -8.36 -28.21
N VAL A 94 -8.68 -8.35 -28.35
CA VAL A 94 -9.46 -9.52 -28.81
C VAL A 94 -10.53 -9.11 -29.81
N ALA A 95 -10.88 -10.06 -30.69
CA ALA A 95 -12.11 -9.96 -31.46
C ALA A 95 -13.30 -10.32 -30.56
N VAL A 96 -14.38 -9.54 -30.66
CA VAL A 96 -15.64 -9.81 -29.95
C VAL A 96 -16.33 -11.01 -30.59
N SER A 97 -16.64 -11.99 -29.75
CA SER A 97 -17.20 -13.27 -30.17
C SER A 97 -18.74 -13.24 -30.13
N GLY A 98 -19.38 -14.13 -30.91
CA GLY A 98 -20.84 -14.27 -30.93
C GLY A 98 -21.55 -13.57 -32.10
N HIS A 99 -22.79 -14.00 -32.38
CA HIS A 99 -23.54 -13.63 -33.58
C HIS A 99 -24.02 -12.17 -33.59
N LYS A 100 -24.21 -11.56 -32.41
CA LYS A 100 -24.68 -10.19 -32.26
C LYS A 100 -23.55 -9.16 -32.18
N ARG A 101 -22.27 -9.60 -32.17
CA ARG A 101 -21.10 -8.73 -31.99
C ARG A 101 -21.24 -7.81 -30.77
N GLU A 102 -21.74 -8.36 -29.67
CA GLU A 102 -21.98 -7.64 -28.44
C GLU A 102 -20.93 -8.09 -27.41
N VAL A 103 -20.26 -7.14 -26.76
CA VAL A 103 -19.21 -7.45 -25.79
C VAL A 103 -19.79 -8.19 -24.60
N SER A 104 -19.30 -9.41 -24.39
CA SER A 104 -19.64 -10.28 -23.28
C SER A 104 -18.56 -10.27 -22.19
N ARG A 105 -18.88 -10.83 -21.01
CA ARG A 105 -17.91 -11.03 -19.93
C ARG A 105 -16.75 -11.94 -20.35
N GLU A 106 -17.00 -12.90 -21.25
CA GLU A 106 -15.96 -13.75 -21.79
C GLU A 106 -14.98 -12.95 -22.65
N ASP A 107 -15.48 -12.01 -23.48
CA ASP A 107 -14.61 -11.13 -24.26
C ASP A 107 -13.74 -10.25 -23.35
N VAL A 108 -14.30 -9.70 -22.27
CA VAL A 108 -13.55 -8.92 -21.26
C VAL A 108 -12.47 -9.78 -20.59
N GLY A 109 -12.81 -11.01 -20.19
CA GLY A 109 -11.86 -11.96 -19.62
C GLY A 109 -10.71 -12.27 -20.58
N ARG A 110 -11.03 -12.61 -21.84
CA ARG A 110 -10.03 -12.88 -22.88
C ARG A 110 -9.16 -11.66 -23.18
N ALA A 111 -9.73 -10.46 -23.23
CA ALA A 111 -8.96 -9.22 -23.41
C ALA A 111 -7.98 -9.01 -22.25
N THR A 112 -8.45 -9.21 -21.01
CA THR A 112 -7.64 -9.07 -19.81
C THR A 112 -6.51 -10.10 -19.77
N ASP A 113 -6.79 -11.35 -20.13
CA ASP A 113 -5.77 -12.41 -20.22
C ASP A 113 -4.76 -12.15 -21.34
N ALA A 114 -5.20 -11.60 -22.48
CA ALA A 114 -4.29 -11.15 -23.53
C ALA A 114 -3.38 -10.03 -23.03
N ALA A 115 -3.89 -9.11 -22.19
CA ALA A 115 -3.09 -8.06 -21.59
C ALA A 115 -2.05 -8.60 -20.61
N LYS A 116 -2.32 -9.74 -19.95
CA LYS A 116 -1.36 -10.44 -19.06
C LYS A 116 -0.22 -11.12 -19.81
N ALA A 117 -0.32 -11.33 -21.12
CA ALA A 117 0.67 -12.06 -21.92
C ALA A 117 2.03 -11.34 -22.08
N VAL A 118 2.26 -10.25 -21.35
CA VAL A 118 3.59 -9.66 -21.18
C VAL A 118 4.53 -10.65 -20.51
N GLN A 119 5.78 -10.68 -20.97
CA GLN A 119 6.81 -11.51 -20.37
C GLN A 119 7.14 -11.00 -18.96
N VAL A 120 6.52 -11.60 -17.95
CA VAL A 120 6.97 -11.49 -16.56
C VAL A 120 8.18 -12.41 -16.42
N PRO A 121 9.37 -11.89 -16.06
CA PRO A 121 10.55 -12.71 -15.83
C PRO A 121 10.26 -13.83 -14.81
N SER A 122 10.86 -15.00 -15.00
CA SER A 122 10.62 -16.17 -14.12
C SER A 122 11.04 -15.97 -12.65
N ASN A 123 11.84 -14.94 -12.36
CA ASN A 123 12.22 -14.56 -11.00
C ASN A 123 11.27 -13.52 -10.37
N ARG A 124 10.15 -13.22 -11.02
CA ARG A 124 9.11 -12.31 -10.54
C ARG A 124 7.77 -13.01 -10.43
N GLU A 125 6.96 -12.53 -9.51
CA GLU A 125 5.61 -12.98 -9.26
C GLU A 125 4.64 -11.85 -9.57
N LEU A 126 3.58 -12.18 -10.32
CA LEU A 126 2.51 -11.26 -10.65
C LEU A 126 1.65 -11.04 -9.39
N LEU A 127 1.44 -9.79 -9.01
CA LEU A 127 0.70 -9.41 -7.81
C LEU A 127 -0.67 -8.83 -8.16
N HIS A 128 -0.73 -7.95 -9.16
CA HIS A 128 -1.97 -7.26 -9.57
C HIS A 128 -2.03 -7.12 -11.09
N VAL A 129 -3.25 -7.24 -11.63
CA VAL A 129 -3.59 -6.91 -13.01
C VAL A 129 -4.86 -6.08 -12.98
N ILE A 130 -4.71 -4.77 -13.08
CA ILE A 130 -5.81 -3.83 -12.84
C ILE A 130 -6.22 -3.22 -14.17
N PRO A 131 -7.44 -3.49 -14.68
CA PRO A 131 -7.96 -2.81 -15.85
C PRO A 131 -8.08 -1.30 -15.58
N ARG A 132 -7.58 -0.49 -16.51
CA ARG A 132 -7.68 0.98 -16.47
C ARG A 132 -8.87 1.50 -17.26
N GLY A 133 -9.20 0.81 -18.34
CA GLY A 133 -10.23 1.22 -19.27
C GLY A 133 -10.21 0.32 -20.51
N PHE A 134 -11.23 0.50 -21.32
CA PHE A 134 -11.49 -0.27 -22.52
C PHE A 134 -11.53 0.64 -23.74
N ILE A 135 -11.12 0.07 -24.87
CA ILE A 135 -11.23 0.70 -26.18
C ILE A 135 -12.12 -0.20 -27.03
N VAL A 136 -13.20 0.36 -27.56
CA VAL A 136 -14.22 -0.37 -28.32
C VAL A 136 -14.23 0.14 -29.75
N ASP A 137 -13.81 -0.70 -30.71
CA ASP A 137 -13.67 -0.32 -32.14
C ASP A 137 -12.88 1.00 -32.37
N GLY A 138 -11.87 1.25 -31.53
CA GLY A 138 -11.02 2.46 -31.60
C GLY A 138 -11.55 3.66 -30.82
N GLN A 139 -12.73 3.57 -30.20
CA GLN A 139 -13.23 4.57 -29.27
C GLN A 139 -12.67 4.32 -27.86
N ASP A 140 -11.90 5.27 -27.35
CA ASP A 140 -11.24 5.22 -26.04
C ASP A 140 -12.13 5.78 -24.91
N GLY A 141 -11.71 5.61 -23.65
CA GLY A 141 -12.35 6.16 -22.46
C GLY A 141 -13.56 5.36 -21.96
N ILE A 142 -13.69 4.08 -22.33
CA ILE A 142 -14.83 3.25 -21.93
C ILE A 142 -14.53 2.56 -20.60
N LYS A 143 -15.31 2.84 -19.56
CA LYS A 143 -15.16 2.21 -18.24
C LYS A 143 -15.78 0.80 -18.18
N ASP A 144 -16.98 0.63 -18.73
CA ASP A 144 -17.67 -0.67 -18.82
C ASP A 144 -18.10 -0.95 -20.27
N PRO A 145 -17.49 -1.92 -20.96
CA PRO A 145 -17.78 -2.22 -22.35
C PRO A 145 -18.93 -3.24 -22.49
N LEU A 146 -19.44 -3.84 -21.40
CA LEU A 146 -20.43 -4.91 -21.47
C LEU A 146 -21.70 -4.45 -22.17
N GLY A 147 -22.17 -5.25 -23.14
CA GLY A 147 -23.35 -4.95 -23.93
C GLY A 147 -23.13 -4.00 -25.11
N MET A 148 -21.92 -3.47 -25.29
CA MET A 148 -21.60 -2.63 -26.45
C MET A 148 -21.46 -3.46 -27.72
N SER A 149 -21.97 -2.96 -28.84
CA SER A 149 -21.73 -3.58 -30.16
C SER A 149 -20.34 -3.24 -30.67
N ALA A 150 -19.52 -4.24 -30.94
CA ALA A 150 -18.14 -4.04 -31.36
C ALA A 150 -17.58 -5.22 -32.15
N VAL A 151 -16.59 -4.96 -33.01
CA VAL A 151 -15.78 -6.00 -33.67
C VAL A 151 -14.52 -6.31 -32.86
N ARG A 152 -13.93 -5.28 -32.25
CA ARG A 152 -12.67 -5.34 -31.51
C ARG A 152 -12.84 -4.70 -30.14
N LEU A 153 -12.37 -5.42 -29.13
CA LEU A 153 -12.25 -4.96 -27.75
C LEU A 153 -10.77 -4.91 -27.38
N GLU A 154 -10.33 -3.78 -26.84
CA GLU A 154 -9.01 -3.63 -26.23
C GLU A 154 -9.20 -3.28 -24.76
N VAL A 155 -8.27 -3.74 -23.93
CA VAL A 155 -8.19 -3.36 -22.52
C VAL A 155 -6.78 -2.85 -22.23
N GLU A 156 -6.70 -1.72 -21.54
CA GLU A 156 -5.46 -1.25 -20.95
C GLU A 156 -5.38 -1.73 -19.51
N THR A 157 -4.26 -2.34 -19.12
CA THR A 157 -4.05 -2.86 -17.77
C THR A 157 -2.80 -2.27 -17.14
N HIS A 158 -2.88 -1.99 -15.84
CA HIS A 158 -1.72 -1.76 -14.99
C HIS A 158 -1.32 -3.09 -14.34
N ILE A 159 -0.12 -3.55 -14.66
CA ILE A 159 0.41 -4.83 -14.19
C ILE A 159 1.47 -4.56 -13.15
N VAL A 160 1.35 -5.22 -12.00
CA VAL A 160 2.30 -5.09 -10.90
C VAL A 160 2.91 -6.44 -10.55
N ALA A 161 4.23 -6.48 -10.43
CA ALA A 161 4.99 -7.68 -10.11
C ALA A 161 6.06 -7.41 -9.04
N GLY A 162 6.29 -8.40 -8.18
CA GLY A 162 7.34 -8.39 -7.15
C GLY A 162 8.44 -9.40 -7.45
N ALA A 163 9.59 -9.29 -6.77
CA ALA A 163 10.58 -10.37 -6.79
C ALA A 163 10.01 -11.60 -6.09
N ALA A 164 10.03 -12.76 -6.76
CA ALA A 164 9.39 -13.98 -6.25
C ALA A 164 9.93 -14.37 -4.86
N THR A 165 11.23 -14.24 -4.64
CA THR A 165 11.86 -14.54 -3.34
C THR A 165 11.36 -13.64 -2.22
N SER A 166 11.18 -12.35 -2.48
CA SER A 166 10.69 -11.40 -1.48
C SER A 166 9.23 -11.65 -1.12
N VAL A 167 8.39 -11.92 -2.14
CA VAL A 167 6.97 -12.28 -1.95
C VAL A 167 6.86 -13.59 -1.16
N GLN A 168 7.60 -14.62 -1.54
CA GLN A 168 7.63 -15.90 -0.84
C GLN A 168 8.08 -15.78 0.62
N ASN A 169 9.08 -14.94 0.91
CA ASN A 169 9.54 -14.73 2.29
C ASN A 169 8.45 -14.07 3.15
N LEU A 170 7.75 -13.06 2.64
CA LEU A 170 6.62 -12.45 3.35
C LEU A 170 5.49 -13.47 3.55
N SER A 171 5.10 -14.18 2.50
CA SER A 171 4.04 -15.19 2.57
C SER A 171 4.36 -16.31 3.57
N LYS A 172 5.62 -16.72 3.62
CA LYS A 172 6.12 -17.68 4.61
C LYS A 172 5.99 -17.15 6.04
N CYS A 173 6.34 -15.88 6.30
CA CYS A 173 6.18 -15.28 7.62
C CYS A 173 4.71 -15.24 8.06
N ILE A 174 3.79 -14.86 7.18
CA ILE A 174 2.35 -14.83 7.48
C ILE A 174 1.82 -16.25 7.77
N THR A 175 2.19 -17.23 6.94
CA THR A 175 1.77 -18.63 7.12
C THR A 175 2.31 -19.22 8.42
N GLN A 176 3.57 -18.92 8.77
CA GLN A 176 4.18 -19.38 10.03
C GLN A 176 3.58 -18.70 11.27
N ALA A 177 2.95 -17.53 11.12
CA ALA A 177 2.12 -16.92 12.14
C ALA A 177 0.69 -17.52 12.22
N ASN A 178 0.45 -18.64 11.52
CA ASN A 178 -0.81 -19.38 11.45
C ASN A 178 -1.98 -18.61 10.80
N VAL A 179 -1.67 -17.76 9.81
CA VAL A 179 -2.68 -17.02 9.03
C VAL A 179 -2.59 -17.39 7.56
N GLN A 180 -3.72 -17.66 6.93
CA GLN A 180 -3.83 -17.83 5.48
C GLN A 180 -3.87 -16.46 4.78
N ILE A 181 -3.35 -16.40 3.56
CA ILE A 181 -3.38 -15.16 2.78
C ILE A 181 -4.58 -15.23 1.86
N ASP A 182 -5.54 -14.33 2.06
CA ASP A 182 -6.66 -14.15 1.15
C ASP A 182 -6.16 -13.49 -0.14
N GLU A 183 -5.37 -12.42 0.00
CA GLU A 183 -4.74 -11.72 -1.12
C GLU A 183 -3.50 -10.93 -0.66
N LEU A 184 -2.54 -10.77 -1.58
CA LEU A 184 -1.41 -9.84 -1.42
C LEU A 184 -1.73 -8.52 -2.12
N VAL A 185 -1.86 -7.43 -1.37
CA VAL A 185 -2.23 -6.11 -1.90
C VAL A 185 -1.04 -5.19 -1.83
N ILE A 186 -0.68 -4.51 -2.92
CA ILE A 186 0.44 -3.56 -2.85
C ILE A 186 0.07 -2.36 -1.98
N ASN A 187 1.02 -1.93 -1.15
CA ASN A 187 0.76 -0.91 -0.13
C ASN A 187 0.24 0.41 -0.70
N SER A 188 0.74 0.86 -1.85
CA SER A 188 0.30 2.12 -2.47
C SER A 188 -1.16 2.10 -2.90
N ILE A 189 -1.68 0.95 -3.36
CA ILE A 189 -3.10 0.80 -3.70
C ILE A 189 -3.95 0.75 -2.43
N ALA A 190 -3.55 -0.05 -1.45
CA ALA A 190 -4.25 -0.10 -0.17
C ALA A 190 -4.34 1.31 0.44
N ALA A 191 -3.22 2.03 0.56
CA ALA A 191 -3.19 3.39 1.07
C ALA A 191 -4.13 4.32 0.28
N ALA A 192 -4.17 4.20 -1.05
CA ALA A 192 -5.04 4.98 -1.91
C ALA A 192 -6.54 4.78 -1.60
N GLU A 193 -6.96 3.52 -1.39
CA GLU A 193 -8.35 3.18 -1.03
C GLU A 193 -8.81 3.86 0.27
N ALA A 194 -7.90 4.11 1.20
CA ALA A 194 -8.24 4.74 2.47
C ALA A 194 -8.28 6.27 2.41
N VAL A 195 -7.48 6.93 1.56
CA VAL A 195 -7.21 8.38 1.68
C VAL A 195 -7.63 9.22 0.48
N LEU A 196 -7.85 8.60 -0.68
CA LEU A 196 -8.27 9.28 -1.90
C LEU A 196 -9.79 9.27 -2.03
N THR A 197 -10.31 10.37 -2.56
CA THR A 197 -11.68 10.44 -3.05
C THR A 197 -11.76 10.01 -4.50
N GLU A 198 -12.92 9.52 -4.95
CA GLU A 198 -13.14 9.17 -6.36
C GLU A 198 -12.91 10.36 -7.29
N THR A 199 -13.28 11.58 -6.87
CA THR A 199 -13.00 12.81 -7.62
C THR A 199 -11.51 13.04 -7.84
N GLU A 200 -10.67 12.78 -6.85
CA GLU A 200 -9.21 12.91 -7.00
C GLU A 200 -8.65 11.84 -7.94
N LYS A 201 -9.12 10.59 -7.83
CA LYS A 201 -8.75 9.50 -8.75
C LYS A 201 -9.16 9.80 -10.20
N ASP A 202 -10.34 10.38 -10.41
CA ASP A 202 -10.84 10.78 -11.74
C ASP A 202 -10.05 11.96 -12.31
N LEU A 203 -9.82 13.03 -11.54
CA LEU A 203 -9.12 14.21 -12.02
C LEU A 203 -7.65 13.95 -12.31
N GLY A 204 -7.01 13.15 -11.47
CA GLY A 204 -5.59 12.86 -11.56
C GLY A 204 -4.83 13.29 -10.31
N VAL A 205 -4.32 12.32 -9.55
CA VAL A 205 -3.73 12.51 -8.22
C VAL A 205 -2.55 11.58 -7.98
N LEU A 206 -1.53 12.12 -7.30
CA LEU A 206 -0.41 11.35 -6.76
C LEU A 206 -0.71 11.00 -5.31
N VAL A 207 -0.67 9.73 -4.94
CA VAL A 207 -0.59 9.33 -3.53
C VAL A 207 0.84 8.91 -3.20
N ALA A 208 1.36 9.39 -2.07
CA ALA A 208 2.67 9.02 -1.55
C ALA A 208 2.55 8.62 -0.07
N ASP A 209 2.64 7.33 0.22
CA ASP A 209 2.71 6.79 1.58
C ASP A 209 4.17 6.79 2.06
N ILE A 210 4.51 7.74 2.94
CA ILE A 210 5.85 7.87 3.51
C ILE A 210 5.91 7.03 4.78
N GLY A 211 6.31 5.78 4.61
CA GLY A 211 6.49 4.81 5.68
C GLY A 211 7.80 4.98 6.44
N GLY A 212 8.13 3.99 7.26
CA GLY A 212 9.38 3.97 8.03
C GLY A 212 10.61 3.72 7.16
N GLY A 213 10.56 2.71 6.29
CA GLY A 213 11.71 2.31 5.46
C GLY A 213 11.53 2.55 3.95
N THR A 214 10.32 2.88 3.52
CA THR A 214 9.94 3.05 2.11
C THR A 214 9.00 4.22 1.97
N THR A 215 8.92 4.72 0.73
CA THR A 215 7.88 5.62 0.27
C THR A 215 7.19 4.96 -0.91
N ASP A 216 5.93 4.59 -0.72
CA ASP A 216 5.13 3.86 -1.70
C ASP A 216 4.28 4.87 -2.48
N ILE A 217 4.34 4.82 -3.81
CA ILE A 217 3.76 5.81 -4.71
C ILE A 217 2.76 5.15 -5.64
N ALA A 218 1.64 5.81 -5.88
CA ALA A 218 0.75 5.52 -7.01
C ALA A 218 0.22 6.80 -7.64
N ILE A 219 0.03 6.77 -8.96
CA ILE A 219 -0.63 7.83 -9.73
C ILE A 219 -1.95 7.28 -10.24
N PHE A 220 -3.03 7.99 -9.94
CA PHE A 220 -4.36 7.72 -10.46
C PHE A 220 -4.76 8.82 -11.44
N ALA A 221 -5.50 8.46 -12.48
CA ALA A 221 -6.19 9.37 -13.41
C ALA A 221 -7.36 8.61 -14.04
N ASP A 222 -8.42 9.31 -14.47
CA ASP A 222 -9.62 8.71 -15.07
C ASP A 222 -10.28 7.59 -14.24
N GLY A 223 -10.04 7.61 -12.92
CA GLY A 223 -10.58 6.65 -11.96
C GLY A 223 -9.76 5.36 -11.85
N ALA A 224 -8.60 5.27 -12.50
CA ALA A 224 -7.76 4.08 -12.49
C ALA A 224 -6.28 4.40 -12.18
N ILE A 225 -5.52 3.37 -11.80
CA ILE A 225 -4.09 3.48 -11.53
C ILE A 225 -3.28 3.46 -12.83
N TYR A 226 -2.40 4.44 -13.01
CA TYR A 226 -1.54 4.60 -14.19
C TYR A 226 -0.08 4.24 -13.92
N HIS A 227 0.37 4.43 -12.67
CA HIS A 227 1.75 4.16 -12.25
C HIS A 227 1.78 3.72 -10.79
N SER A 228 2.68 2.81 -10.45
CA SER A 228 3.05 2.51 -9.07
C SER A 228 4.54 2.22 -8.93
N ALA A 229 5.14 2.68 -7.84
CA ALA A 229 6.56 2.50 -7.56
C ALA A 229 6.84 2.56 -6.05
N VAL A 230 7.96 1.99 -5.63
CA VAL A 230 8.41 2.03 -4.23
C VAL A 230 9.82 2.59 -4.15
N LEU A 231 9.99 3.68 -3.42
CA LEU A 231 11.29 4.30 -3.17
C LEU A 231 11.87 3.76 -1.85
N PRO A 232 13.14 3.31 -1.80
CA PRO A 232 13.76 2.71 -0.62
C PRO A 232 14.25 3.74 0.41
N VAL A 233 13.43 4.77 0.66
CA VAL A 233 13.65 5.88 1.59
C VAL A 233 12.38 6.16 2.38
N GLY A 234 12.49 6.49 3.66
CA GLY A 234 11.34 6.81 4.52
C GLY A 234 11.76 7.50 5.82
N GLY A 235 10.89 7.49 6.83
CA GLY A 235 11.11 8.19 8.11
C GLY A 235 12.35 7.73 8.89
N ILE A 236 12.85 6.51 8.70
CA ILE A 236 14.11 6.04 9.30
C ILE A 236 15.30 6.82 8.75
N ASN A 237 15.28 7.22 7.47
CA ASN A 237 16.37 8.03 6.91
C ASN A 237 16.47 9.38 7.60
N VAL A 238 15.34 10.02 7.92
CA VAL A 238 15.30 11.25 8.71
C VAL A 238 15.93 11.03 10.07
N THR A 239 15.57 9.93 10.73
CA THR A 239 16.07 9.56 12.06
C THR A 239 17.57 9.33 12.07
N ASN A 240 18.10 8.63 11.07
CA ASN A 240 19.53 8.39 10.92
C ASN A 240 20.30 9.70 10.74
N ASP A 241 19.78 10.61 9.91
CA ASP A 241 20.41 11.90 9.68
C ASP A 241 20.38 12.77 10.94
N VAL A 242 19.27 12.74 11.70
CA VAL A 242 19.16 13.42 13.00
C VAL A 242 20.18 12.86 14.00
N ALA A 243 20.31 11.53 14.10
CA ALA A 243 21.29 10.90 14.98
C ALA A 243 22.73 11.31 14.63
N ILE A 244 23.08 11.34 13.35
CA ILE A 244 24.41 11.77 12.87
C ILE A 244 24.60 13.28 13.11
N GLY A 245 23.63 14.09 12.68
CA GLY A 245 23.68 15.55 12.70
C GLY A 245 23.74 16.13 14.10
N LEU A 246 23.10 15.47 15.08
CA LEU A 246 23.06 15.87 16.48
C LEU A 246 23.95 15.02 17.39
N ARG A 247 24.65 14.03 16.83
CA ARG A 247 25.56 13.10 17.52
C ARG A 247 24.89 12.41 18.71
N THR A 248 23.73 11.82 18.46
CA THR A 248 22.91 11.15 19.48
C THR A 248 22.56 9.73 19.05
N SER A 249 21.92 8.95 19.94
CA SER A 249 21.46 7.60 19.62
C SER A 249 20.26 7.62 18.66
N LEU A 250 20.03 6.51 17.96
CA LEU A 250 18.85 6.37 17.07
C LEU A 250 17.54 6.49 17.84
N ASP A 251 17.47 5.93 19.05
CA ASP A 251 16.28 5.98 19.89
C ASP A 251 15.96 7.42 20.29
N LEU A 252 16.98 8.18 20.72
CA LEU A 252 16.79 9.59 21.06
C LEU A 252 16.44 10.43 19.82
N ALA A 253 17.09 10.15 18.69
CA ALA A 253 16.81 10.82 17.42
C ALA A 253 15.35 10.62 16.97
N GLU A 254 14.81 9.41 17.11
CA GLU A 254 13.40 9.13 16.80
C GLU A 254 12.48 9.92 17.74
N GLU A 255 12.78 9.90 19.04
CA GLU A 255 12.00 10.58 20.06
C GLU A 255 11.92 12.10 19.79
N ILE A 256 13.07 12.75 19.56
CA ILE A 256 13.11 14.20 19.31
C ILE A 256 12.50 14.55 17.95
N LYS A 257 12.64 13.69 16.93
CA LYS A 257 11.99 13.88 15.63
C LYS A 257 10.48 13.88 15.77
N ILE A 258 9.92 12.90 16.50
CA ILE A 258 8.47 12.79 16.72
C ILE A 258 7.95 13.97 17.57
N ARG A 259 8.66 14.34 18.64
CA ARG A 259 8.16 15.35 19.60
C ARG A 259 8.39 16.80 19.18
N HIS A 260 9.50 17.08 18.50
CA HIS A 260 9.96 18.45 18.26
C HIS A 260 10.31 18.75 16.80
N GLY A 261 10.30 17.73 15.93
CA GLY A 261 10.66 17.87 14.53
C GLY A 261 9.65 18.68 13.72
N THR A 262 10.17 19.48 12.79
CA THR A 262 9.39 20.17 11.77
C THR A 262 10.20 20.25 10.47
N ALA A 263 9.49 20.20 9.35
CA ALA A 263 9.98 20.47 8.00
C ALA A 263 9.69 21.91 7.55
N ASN A 264 9.17 22.77 8.44
CA ASN A 264 8.96 24.19 8.19
C ASN A 264 9.94 25.02 9.04
N LEU A 265 11.09 25.40 8.48
CA LEU A 265 12.07 26.22 9.19
C LEU A 265 11.57 27.62 9.57
N ALA A 266 10.56 28.17 8.88
CA ALA A 266 10.05 29.51 9.17
C ALA A 266 9.34 29.60 10.53
N GLU A 267 8.87 28.47 11.07
CA GLU A 267 8.19 28.40 12.38
C GLU A 267 9.16 28.27 13.57
N VAL A 268 10.46 28.10 13.31
CA VAL A 268 11.45 27.78 14.34
C VAL A 268 12.19 29.03 14.78
N GLN A 269 12.10 29.35 16.07
CA GLN A 269 12.86 30.47 16.62
C GLN A 269 14.37 30.11 16.69
N PRO A 270 15.29 30.97 16.22
CA PRO A 270 16.71 30.65 16.16
C PRO A 270 17.36 30.27 17.50
N GLU A 271 16.86 30.84 18.60
CA GLU A 271 17.39 30.62 19.95
C GLU A 271 16.61 29.56 20.75
N GLU A 272 15.65 28.86 20.13
CA GLU A 272 14.90 27.82 20.81
C GLU A 272 15.79 26.61 21.13
N LEU A 273 15.93 26.33 22.43
CA LEU A 273 16.69 25.21 22.96
C LEU A 273 15.74 24.12 23.47
N LEU A 274 16.04 22.88 23.11
CA LEU A 274 15.36 21.68 23.58
C LEU A 274 16.26 21.00 24.60
N ASN A 275 15.73 20.77 25.81
CA ASN A 275 16.39 19.93 26.80
C ASN A 275 15.82 18.52 26.68
N VAL A 276 16.67 17.59 26.25
CA VAL A 276 16.28 16.21 26.00
C VAL A 276 16.94 15.33 27.05
N ALA A 277 16.13 14.59 27.80
CA ALA A 277 16.67 13.65 28.77
C ALA A 277 17.41 12.52 28.05
N VAL A 278 18.66 12.26 28.44
CA VAL A 278 19.43 11.11 27.96
C VAL A 278 19.46 10.08 29.07
N LEU A 279 19.08 8.85 28.75
CA LEU A 279 19.01 7.78 29.75
C LEU A 279 20.42 7.48 30.29
N GLY A 280 20.68 7.82 31.55
CA GLY A 280 21.98 7.61 32.20
C GLY A 280 22.87 8.87 32.32
N GLU A 281 22.42 10.04 31.83
CA GLU A 281 23.10 11.32 32.05
C GLU A 281 22.18 12.25 32.86
N GLU A 282 22.67 12.76 34.00
CA GLU A 282 21.87 13.61 34.90
C GLU A 282 21.51 14.97 34.29
N ASP A 283 22.37 15.51 33.43
CA ASP A 283 22.19 16.85 32.84
C ASP A 283 21.41 16.84 31.52
N GLY A 284 21.15 15.65 30.95
CA GLY A 284 20.57 15.50 29.61
C GLY A 284 21.41 16.17 28.49
N GLN A 285 20.81 16.31 27.32
CA GLN A 285 21.42 16.97 26.16
C GLN A 285 20.60 18.19 25.75
N THR A 286 21.23 19.37 25.71
CA THR A 286 20.63 20.58 25.13
C THR A 286 20.91 20.66 23.63
N ILE A 287 19.86 20.82 22.84
CA ILE A 287 19.91 20.85 21.37
C ILE A 287 19.21 22.10 20.85
N GLN A 288 19.79 22.79 19.87
CA GLN A 288 19.09 23.86 19.15
C GLN A 288 18.02 23.28 18.24
N ARG A 289 16.75 23.65 18.44
CA ARG A 289 15.63 23.16 17.60
C ARG A 289 15.82 23.50 16.13
N LYS A 290 16.45 24.64 15.85
CA LYS A 290 16.81 25.04 14.48
C LYS A 290 17.65 23.97 13.78
N ARG A 291 18.70 23.47 14.43
CA ARG A 291 19.58 22.43 13.86
C ARG A 291 18.85 21.11 13.62
N LEU A 292 17.96 20.70 14.54
CA LEU A 292 17.10 19.53 14.33
C LEU A 292 16.24 19.71 13.07
N SER A 293 15.62 20.89 12.93
CA SER A 293 14.71 21.20 11.83
C SER A 293 15.44 21.30 10.49
N GLU A 294 16.65 21.85 10.45
CA GLU A 294 17.49 21.91 9.23
C GLU A 294 17.82 20.51 8.70
N VAL A 295 18.16 19.59 9.59
CA VAL A 295 18.46 18.19 9.22
C VAL A 295 17.20 17.48 8.70
N ILE A 296 16.07 17.70 9.37
CA ILE A 296 14.78 17.11 8.98
C ILE A 296 14.33 17.65 7.62
N GLU A 297 14.33 18.97 7.43
CA GLU A 297 13.92 19.62 6.17
C GLU A 297 14.77 19.13 5.01
N ALA A 298 16.10 19.06 5.18
CA ALA A 298 17.00 18.57 4.14
C ALA A 298 16.66 17.14 3.69
N ARG A 299 16.46 16.21 4.64
CA ARG A 299 16.12 14.81 4.30
C ARG A 299 14.72 14.67 3.71
N MET A 300 13.73 15.39 4.25
CA MET A 300 12.37 15.35 3.70
C MET A 300 12.32 15.96 2.30
N GLY A 301 13.06 17.05 2.06
CA GLY A 301 13.23 17.66 0.75
C GLY A 301 13.83 16.68 -0.26
N GLU A 302 14.83 15.89 0.14
CA GLU A 302 15.39 14.82 -0.71
C GLU A 302 14.36 13.72 -1.02
N ILE A 303 13.54 13.30 -0.04
CA ILE A 303 12.46 12.32 -0.28
C ILE A 303 11.46 12.87 -1.31
N TYR A 304 11.05 14.13 -1.17
CA TYR A 304 10.14 14.77 -2.13
C TYR A 304 10.77 14.96 -3.51
N GLN A 305 12.08 15.22 -3.58
CA GLN A 305 12.79 15.30 -4.85
C GLN A 305 12.82 13.93 -5.56
N LEU A 306 13.02 12.84 -4.81
CA LEU A 306 12.94 11.48 -5.37
C LEU A 306 11.52 11.14 -5.85
N ILE A 307 10.48 11.58 -5.12
CA ILE A 307 9.09 11.46 -5.58
C ILE A 307 8.90 12.24 -6.90
N HIS A 308 9.39 13.48 -6.99
CA HIS A 308 9.29 14.29 -8.20
C HIS A 308 9.97 13.66 -9.40
N GLU A 309 11.16 13.09 -9.19
CA GLU A 309 11.91 12.36 -10.22
C GLU A 309 11.16 11.11 -10.68
N GLU A 310 10.53 10.38 -9.75
CA GLU A 310 9.69 9.23 -10.07
C GLU A 310 8.48 9.62 -10.93
N VAL A 311 7.79 10.69 -10.56
CA VAL A 311 6.63 11.22 -11.30
C VAL A 311 7.05 11.59 -12.73
N LYS A 312 8.20 12.28 -12.89
CA LYS A 312 8.74 12.61 -14.21
C LYS A 312 9.09 11.36 -15.02
N ARG A 313 9.75 10.38 -14.39
CA ARG A 313 10.14 9.12 -15.03
C ARG A 313 8.93 8.30 -15.48
N SER A 314 7.83 8.37 -14.74
CA SER A 314 6.59 7.67 -15.09
C SER A 314 5.97 8.17 -16.40
N GLY A 315 6.25 9.41 -16.82
CA GLY A 315 5.61 10.05 -17.97
C GLY A 315 4.23 10.65 -17.68
N HIS A 316 3.71 10.51 -16.46
CA HIS A 316 2.35 10.94 -16.09
C HIS A 316 2.30 12.25 -15.29
N GLY A 317 3.43 12.98 -15.15
CA GLY A 317 3.47 14.22 -14.36
C GLY A 317 2.53 15.35 -14.86
N GLY A 318 2.12 15.32 -16.13
CA GLY A 318 1.13 16.24 -16.69
C GLY A 318 -0.32 15.92 -16.34
N MET A 319 -0.58 14.80 -15.65
CA MET A 319 -1.92 14.26 -15.37
C MET A 319 -2.30 14.39 -13.89
N LEU A 320 -1.79 15.39 -13.18
CA LEU A 320 -1.96 15.53 -11.72
C LEU A 320 -2.68 16.84 -11.30
N PRO A 321 -3.82 17.22 -11.90
CA PRO A 321 -4.50 18.48 -11.56
C PRO A 321 -5.05 18.50 -10.12
N ALA A 322 -5.35 17.35 -9.51
CA ALA A 322 -5.72 17.28 -8.09
C ALA A 322 -4.50 17.37 -7.15
N GLY A 323 -3.28 17.36 -7.70
CA GLY A 323 -2.03 17.47 -6.95
C GLY A 323 -1.61 16.15 -6.29
N ALA A 324 -1.10 16.25 -5.06
CA ALA A 324 -0.60 15.12 -4.30
C ALA A 324 -1.24 14.98 -2.91
N VAL A 325 -1.41 13.74 -2.48
CA VAL A 325 -1.88 13.34 -1.17
C VAL A 325 -0.77 12.57 -0.46
N LEU A 326 -0.20 13.17 0.59
CA LEU A 326 0.80 12.51 1.42
C LEU A 326 0.12 11.74 2.54
N THR A 327 0.55 10.50 2.76
CA THR A 327 0.07 9.67 3.87
C THR A 327 1.23 8.91 4.54
N GLY A 328 0.92 8.04 5.49
CA GLY A 328 1.92 7.29 6.24
C GLY A 328 2.42 8.01 7.49
N GLY A 329 3.31 7.33 8.21
CA GLY A 329 3.89 7.87 9.45
C GLY A 329 4.73 9.13 9.22
N GLY A 330 5.46 9.20 8.11
CA GLY A 330 6.31 10.33 7.73
C GLY A 330 5.52 11.59 7.36
N ALA A 331 4.30 11.44 6.82
CA ALA A 331 3.43 12.58 6.50
C ALA A 331 2.89 13.31 7.75
N ARG A 332 3.06 12.75 8.95
CA ARG A 332 2.66 13.39 10.21
C ARG A 332 3.65 14.44 10.71
N LEU A 333 4.80 14.57 10.08
CA LEU A 333 5.79 15.59 10.43
C LEU A 333 5.20 16.99 10.16
N SER A 334 5.35 17.91 11.12
CA SER A 334 4.92 19.30 10.95
C SER A 334 5.61 19.92 9.73
N GLY A 335 4.90 20.71 8.92
CA GLY A 335 5.45 21.33 7.71
C GLY A 335 5.62 20.38 6.51
N ALA A 336 5.22 19.11 6.60
CA ALA A 336 5.42 18.14 5.54
C ALA A 336 4.73 18.53 4.23
N ALA A 337 3.47 18.99 4.30
CA ALA A 337 2.70 19.38 3.12
C ALA A 337 3.24 20.66 2.47
N GLU A 338 3.71 21.61 3.28
CA GLU A 338 4.30 22.87 2.85
C GLU A 338 5.58 22.63 2.06
N LEU A 339 6.52 21.87 2.65
CA LEU A 339 7.79 21.53 1.99
C LEU A 339 7.55 20.70 0.73
N ALA A 340 6.63 19.73 0.77
CA ALA A 340 6.29 18.96 -0.42
C ALA A 340 5.69 19.82 -1.53
N ARG A 341 4.85 20.80 -1.20
CA ARG A 341 4.27 21.73 -2.17
C ARG A 341 5.35 22.57 -2.86
N GLU A 342 6.35 23.00 -2.12
CA GLU A 342 7.52 23.69 -2.66
C GLU A 342 8.34 22.79 -3.58
N VAL A 343 8.65 21.56 -3.17
CA VAL A 343 9.50 20.67 -3.98
C VAL A 343 8.76 20.11 -5.21
N LEU A 344 7.52 19.65 -5.03
CA LEU A 344 6.72 19.02 -6.08
C LEU A 344 6.08 20.03 -7.05
N GLN A 345 6.00 21.32 -6.67
CA GLN A 345 5.41 22.39 -7.48
C GLN A 345 3.95 22.11 -7.89
N MET A 346 3.17 21.52 -6.98
CA MET A 346 1.76 21.20 -7.16
C MET A 346 0.99 21.31 -5.83
N PRO A 347 -0.35 21.38 -5.82
CA PRO A 347 -1.12 21.31 -4.58
C PRO A 347 -0.79 20.04 -3.79
N VAL A 348 -0.64 20.16 -2.47
CA VAL A 348 -0.36 19.02 -1.59
C VAL A 348 -1.24 19.08 -0.36
N ARG A 349 -1.85 17.95 0.02
CA ARG A 349 -2.55 17.78 1.29
C ARG A 349 -2.07 16.52 2.02
N ILE A 350 -2.29 16.49 3.34
CA ILE A 350 -2.12 15.28 4.15
C ILE A 350 -3.42 14.45 4.05
N GLY A 351 -3.29 13.16 3.75
CA GLY A 351 -4.37 12.19 3.68
C GLY A 351 -4.47 11.36 4.96
N ALA A 352 -5.59 11.49 5.66
CA ALA A 352 -5.98 10.55 6.71
C ALA A 352 -7.06 9.60 6.17
N PRO A 353 -7.21 8.39 6.74
CA PRO A 353 -8.23 7.42 6.33
C PRO A 353 -9.66 7.99 6.49
N GLN A 354 -10.52 7.74 5.51
CA GLN A 354 -11.91 8.21 5.45
C GLN A 354 -12.87 7.06 5.10
N GLY A 355 -14.18 7.25 5.32
CA GLY A 355 -15.19 6.27 4.90
C GLY A 355 -15.23 4.97 5.72
N VAL A 356 -14.59 4.93 6.88
CA VAL A 356 -14.52 3.76 7.78
C VAL A 356 -14.96 4.15 9.20
N GLY A 357 -15.71 3.28 9.88
CA GLY A 357 -16.20 3.49 11.24
C GLY A 357 -15.47 2.67 12.31
N GLY A 358 -15.96 2.73 13.55
CA GLY A 358 -15.37 2.00 14.70
C GLY A 358 -14.27 2.79 15.42
N LEU A 359 -13.11 2.18 15.62
CA LEU A 359 -11.98 2.68 16.44
C LEU A 359 -11.16 3.83 15.78
N MET A 360 -11.85 4.78 15.14
CA MET A 360 -11.24 5.86 14.36
C MET A 360 -10.63 6.98 15.21
N ASP A 361 -11.00 7.09 16.48
CA ASP A 361 -10.34 7.98 17.46
C ASP A 361 -8.85 7.64 17.62
N GLN A 362 -8.48 6.38 17.43
CA GLN A 362 -7.11 5.89 17.58
C GLN A 362 -6.41 5.71 16.22
N LEU A 363 -7.18 5.36 15.19
CA LEU A 363 -6.66 4.95 13.88
C LEU A 363 -6.88 5.99 12.77
N GLY A 364 -7.62 7.06 13.01
CA GLY A 364 -7.98 8.10 12.03
C GLY A 364 -6.84 9.07 11.68
N ASN A 365 -5.62 8.57 11.51
CA ASN A 365 -4.46 9.38 11.12
C ASN A 365 -3.67 8.71 9.98
N PRO A 366 -2.82 9.47 9.27
CA PRO A 366 -2.13 9.00 8.05
C PRO A 366 -1.31 7.71 8.24
N ALA A 367 -0.81 7.44 9.45
CA ALA A 367 0.02 6.27 9.72
C ALA A 367 -0.74 4.93 9.63
N PHE A 368 -2.06 4.95 9.43
CA PHE A 368 -2.90 3.76 9.32
C PHE A 368 -3.64 3.65 7.98
N ALA A 369 -3.27 4.47 6.99
CA ALA A 369 -3.86 4.42 5.64
C ALA A 369 -3.75 3.03 5.01
N THR A 370 -2.57 2.45 4.96
CA THR A 370 -2.35 1.12 4.37
C THR A 370 -3.17 0.02 5.05
N PRO A 371 -3.09 -0.21 6.37
CA PRO A 371 -3.86 -1.29 6.99
C PRO A 371 -5.38 -1.08 6.94
N ILE A 372 -5.88 0.16 7.00
CA ILE A 372 -7.31 0.43 6.80
C ILE A 372 -7.70 0.19 5.34
N GLY A 373 -6.84 0.62 4.43
CA GLY A 373 -6.94 0.39 3.00
C GLY A 373 -7.04 -1.08 2.61
N LEU A 374 -6.34 -1.97 3.32
CA LEU A 374 -6.47 -3.43 3.13
C LEU A 374 -7.89 -3.92 3.45
N LEU A 375 -8.54 -3.38 4.48
CA LEU A 375 -9.92 -3.74 4.82
C LEU A 375 -10.91 -3.21 3.77
N VAL A 376 -10.72 -1.97 3.33
CA VAL A 376 -11.54 -1.35 2.27
C VAL A 376 -11.38 -2.09 0.94
N TRP A 377 -10.14 -2.41 0.57
CA TRP A 377 -9.83 -3.24 -0.59
C TRP A 377 -10.54 -4.59 -0.51
N GLY A 378 -10.38 -5.29 0.61
CA GLY A 378 -11.04 -6.57 0.83
C GLY A 378 -12.55 -6.47 0.72
N ALA A 379 -13.17 -5.44 1.31
CA ALA A 379 -14.61 -5.20 1.26
C ALA A 379 -15.12 -4.96 -0.17
N ASN A 380 -14.39 -4.18 -0.96
CA ASN A 380 -14.72 -3.88 -2.36
C ASN A 380 -14.55 -5.10 -3.29
N HIS A 381 -13.71 -6.07 -2.91
CA HIS A 381 -13.43 -7.27 -3.70
C HIS A 381 -14.03 -8.55 -3.11
N LEU A 382 -14.92 -8.45 -2.11
CA LEU A 382 -15.65 -9.57 -1.54
C LEU A 382 -16.47 -10.29 -2.64
N GLY A 383 -16.09 -11.54 -2.95
CA GLY A 383 -16.78 -12.38 -3.93
C GLY A 383 -16.34 -12.22 -5.38
N ALA A 384 -15.30 -11.41 -5.66
CA ALA A 384 -14.59 -11.44 -6.93
C ALA A 384 -13.60 -12.61 -6.96
N GLU A 385 -13.33 -13.18 -8.14
CA GLU A 385 -12.16 -14.07 -8.31
C GLU A 385 -10.89 -13.30 -7.93
N PRO A 386 -9.94 -13.89 -7.18
CA PRO A 386 -8.70 -13.21 -6.81
C PRO A 386 -8.04 -12.61 -8.05
N ILE A 387 -7.74 -11.31 -8.01
CA ILE A 387 -7.10 -10.61 -9.13
C ILE A 387 -5.60 -10.95 -9.13
N GLY A 388 -5.29 -12.20 -9.50
CA GLY A 388 -3.92 -12.65 -9.75
C GLY A 388 -3.13 -13.06 -8.51
N PHE A 389 -3.55 -14.14 -7.84
CA PHE A 389 -2.65 -14.97 -7.05
C PHE A 389 -3.05 -16.45 -7.19
N THR A 390 -2.25 -17.22 -7.92
CA THR A 390 -2.32 -18.70 -7.85
C THR A 390 -1.25 -19.15 -6.86
N PRO A 391 -1.60 -19.57 -5.62
CA PRO A 391 -0.61 -20.16 -4.74
C PRO A 391 0.00 -21.36 -5.47
N THR A 392 1.33 -21.35 -5.57
CA THR A 392 2.05 -22.56 -5.99
C THR A 392 1.78 -23.62 -4.91
N PRO A 393 1.21 -24.79 -5.27
CA PRO A 393 0.95 -25.82 -4.28
C PRO A 393 2.29 -26.27 -3.71
N SER A 394 2.48 -26.08 -2.40
CA SER A 394 3.63 -26.62 -1.69
C SER A 394 3.56 -28.14 -1.74
N LEU A 395 4.65 -28.78 -2.18
CA LEU A 395 4.86 -30.22 -2.09
C LEU A 395 5.13 -30.60 -0.62
N ALA A 396 4.17 -30.42 0.27
CA ALA A 396 4.21 -30.93 1.64
C ALA A 396 2.79 -31.00 2.26
N GLY A 397 2.15 -32.16 2.08
CA GLY A 397 1.16 -32.69 3.03
C GLY A 397 -0.32 -32.32 2.80
N GLY A 398 -1.14 -33.32 2.52
CA GLY A 398 -2.59 -33.27 2.78
C GLY A 398 -3.48 -33.63 1.61
N VAL A 399 -3.67 -34.93 1.38
CA VAL A 399 -4.70 -35.50 0.50
C VAL A 399 -6.08 -35.13 1.05
N GLY A 400 -6.80 -34.22 0.37
CA GLY A 400 -8.16 -33.86 0.81
C GLY A 400 -9.03 -33.01 -0.12
N ARG A 401 -8.50 -32.40 -1.19
CA ARG A 401 -9.30 -31.53 -2.09
C ARG A 401 -8.86 -31.57 -3.55
N VAL A 402 -8.78 -32.76 -4.15
CA VAL A 402 -8.48 -32.94 -5.60
C VAL A 402 -9.59 -33.68 -6.36
N VAL A 403 -10.72 -34.03 -5.73
CA VAL A 403 -11.72 -34.90 -6.37
C VAL A 403 -12.69 -34.19 -7.33
N ASP A 404 -12.84 -32.87 -7.29
CA ASP A 404 -13.87 -32.20 -8.11
C ASP A 404 -13.39 -31.64 -9.46
N TRP A 405 -12.09 -31.69 -9.77
CA TRP A 405 -11.55 -31.12 -11.01
C TRP A 405 -11.41 -32.13 -12.18
N VAL A 406 -11.45 -33.44 -11.93
CA VAL A 406 -11.12 -34.46 -12.97
C VAL A 406 -12.36 -35.09 -13.66
N ARG A 407 -13.59 -34.73 -13.30
CA ARG A 407 -14.79 -35.27 -13.99
C ARG A 407 -15.30 -34.46 -15.19
N GLY A 408 -14.64 -33.36 -15.55
CA GLY A 408 -15.05 -32.50 -16.68
C GLY A 408 -14.34 -32.74 -18.02
N LEU A 409 -13.36 -33.65 -18.10
CA LEU A 409 -12.43 -33.72 -19.26
C LEU A 409 -12.51 -34.97 -20.14
N PHE A 410 -13.58 -35.76 -20.06
CA PHE A 410 -13.85 -36.79 -21.07
C PHE A 410 -15.33 -36.81 -21.47
N PRO A 411 -15.68 -36.41 -22.71
CA PRO A 411 -16.97 -36.74 -23.29
C PRO A 411 -17.00 -38.23 -23.62
N GLY A 412 -18.14 -38.88 -23.36
CA GLY A 412 -18.44 -40.20 -23.93
C GLY A 412 -18.62 -40.14 -25.44
#